data_AF-A0A668AY44-F1
#
_entry.id   AF-A0A668AY44-F1
#
_cell.length_a   1.000
_cell.length_b   1.000
_cell.length_c   1.000
_cell.angle_alpha   90.00
_cell.angle_beta   90.00
_cell.angle_gamma   90.00
#
_symmetry.space_group_name_H-M   'P 1'
#
loop_
_entity.id
_entity.type
_entity.pdbx_description
1 polymer ?
#
loop_
_entity_poly.entity_id
_entity_poly.type
_entity_poly.pdbx_seq_one_letter_code
_entity_poly.pdbx_strand_id
1 'polypeptide(L)'
;MVFRSPLEFFSASRLLLPHYADGPPLLPRSRSPEEPLAACPPLALPGLCFSAAQVASVCETLEETGDIERLARFLWSLPVATGGRDSISEQESVQRARAVVAYHTGSFRELYHILETHRFTRASHGKLQAMWLEAHYREAEKLRGRPLGPVDKYRVRKKFPLPRTIWDGEQKTHCFKERTRGLLREWYLQDPYPNPGKKRELAHATGLTPTQVGNWFKNRRQRDRAAAAKNRSKLVLYTLGQDQKKRAFLFYSVTLQYITII
;
A
#
# COMPACT_ATOMS: atom_id res chain seq x y z
N MET A 1 -38.60 -5.39 -1.25
CA MET A 1 -38.36 -6.51 -2.18
C MET A 1 -37.24 -7.34 -1.62
N VAL A 2 -37.64 -8.47 -1.06
CA VAL A 2 -36.83 -9.46 -0.36
C VAL A 2 -36.57 -10.56 -1.37
N PHE A 3 -35.33 -11.01 -1.54
CA PHE A 3 -35.09 -12.32 -2.14
C PHE A 3 -34.09 -13.11 -1.32
N ARG A 4 -34.60 -14.24 -0.82
CA ARG A 4 -33.88 -15.35 -0.21
C ARG A 4 -33.22 -16.20 -1.32
N SER A 5 -32.02 -16.70 -0.98
CA SER A 5 -31.34 -18.00 -1.29
C SER A 5 -32.13 -19.08 -2.07
N PRO A 6 -31.49 -20.05 -2.79
CA PRO A 6 -30.92 -21.24 -2.12
C PRO A 6 -29.78 -22.04 -2.82
N LEU A 7 -29.21 -22.98 -2.05
CA LEU A 7 -28.47 -24.20 -2.41
C LEU A 7 -26.93 -24.20 -2.30
N GLU A 8 -26.51 -24.44 -1.06
CA GLU A 8 -25.34 -25.22 -0.67
C GLU A 8 -25.59 -26.72 -0.95
N PHE A 9 -24.65 -27.40 -1.61
CA PHE A 9 -24.55 -28.87 -1.59
C PHE A 9 -23.07 -29.29 -1.51
N PHE A 10 -22.71 -29.90 -0.36
CA PHE A 10 -21.65 -30.90 -0.11
C PHE A 10 -20.18 -30.47 -0.28
N SER A 11 -19.20 -30.90 0.51
CA SER A 11 -19.13 -31.86 1.63
C SER A 11 -17.81 -31.59 2.35
N ALA A 12 -17.82 -31.53 3.68
CA ALA A 12 -16.63 -31.37 4.51
C ALA A 12 -16.25 -32.70 5.17
N SER A 13 -14.96 -33.01 5.08
CA SER A 13 -14.12 -33.63 6.13
C SER A 13 -14.47 -35.06 6.57
N ARG A 14 -13.57 -36.01 6.27
CA ARG A 14 -12.44 -36.48 7.12
C ARG A 14 -12.86 -37.29 8.36
N LEU A 15 -12.00 -38.27 8.66
CA LEU A 15 -11.67 -38.98 9.92
C LEU A 15 -11.79 -40.50 9.66
N LEU A 16 -10.94 -41.44 10.06
CA LEU A 16 -9.72 -41.58 10.86
C LEU A 16 -9.12 -42.98 10.50
N LEU A 17 -7.80 -43.17 10.62
CA LEU A 17 -7.13 -44.50 10.75
C LEU A 17 -7.33 -45.03 12.21
N PRO A 18 -6.89 -46.24 12.67
CA PRO A 18 -6.17 -47.39 12.04
C PRO A 18 -6.63 -48.82 12.52
N HIS A 19 -5.84 -49.85 12.19
CA HIS A 19 -5.46 -51.06 12.98
C HIS A 19 -5.94 -52.49 12.59
N TYR A 20 -4.92 -53.36 12.32
CA TYR A 20 -4.77 -54.83 12.53
C TYR A 20 -5.78 -55.80 11.91
N ALA A 21 -5.52 -57.07 11.65
CA ALA A 21 -4.38 -57.96 11.38
C ALA A 21 -5.06 -59.33 11.22
N ASP A 22 -4.71 -60.14 10.21
CA ASP A 22 -4.60 -61.61 10.31
C ASP A 22 -4.34 -62.25 8.93
N GLY A 23 -3.30 -63.10 8.87
CA GLY A 23 -3.11 -64.13 7.83
C GLY A 23 -3.98 -65.37 8.10
N PRO A 24 -3.88 -66.50 7.36
CA PRO A 24 -2.63 -67.19 6.97
C PRO A 24 -2.76 -67.90 5.56
N PRO A 25 -2.12 -69.05 5.24
CA PRO A 25 -0.74 -69.18 4.78
C PRO A 25 -0.54 -69.93 3.43
N LEU A 26 0.65 -69.74 2.84
CA LEU A 26 1.47 -70.68 2.04
C LEU A 26 0.89 -71.40 0.79
N LEU A 27 1.58 -71.26 -0.35
CA LEU A 27 2.32 -72.35 -1.01
C LEU A 27 3.40 -71.78 -1.99
N PRO A 28 4.56 -72.44 -2.16
CA PRO A 28 5.68 -71.93 -2.95
C PRO A 28 5.77 -72.60 -4.34
N ARG A 29 6.16 -71.85 -5.39
CA ARG A 29 6.82 -72.48 -6.55
C ARG A 29 7.64 -71.53 -7.43
N SER A 30 8.92 -71.91 -7.53
CA SER A 30 9.84 -71.83 -8.68
C SER A 30 10.54 -70.51 -9.06
N ARG A 31 11.88 -70.57 -8.95
CA ARG A 31 12.92 -69.78 -9.64
C ARG A 31 12.67 -69.75 -11.17
N SER A 32 13.03 -68.74 -11.97
CA SER A 32 14.36 -68.14 -12.25
C SER A 32 14.17 -66.89 -13.18
N PRO A 33 15.21 -66.27 -13.82
CA PRO A 33 16.10 -65.24 -13.30
C PRO A 33 16.08 -63.91 -14.13
N GLU A 34 16.71 -62.87 -13.57
CA GLU A 34 17.18 -61.62 -14.21
C GLU A 34 16.17 -60.62 -14.82
N GLU A 35 16.01 -59.46 -14.16
CA GLU A 35 16.10 -58.12 -14.78
C GLU A 35 16.27 -57.04 -13.68
N PRO A 36 16.99 -55.94 -13.95
CA PRO A 36 17.42 -54.97 -12.94
C PRO A 36 16.26 -54.13 -12.40
N LEU A 37 16.34 -53.82 -11.11
CA LEU A 37 15.43 -52.95 -10.37
C LEU A 37 15.31 -51.58 -11.07
N ALA A 38 14.28 -51.40 -11.89
CA ALA A 38 13.80 -50.10 -12.32
C ALA A 38 13.32 -49.36 -11.06
N ALA A 39 14.17 -48.45 -10.57
CA ALA A 39 13.79 -47.48 -9.58
C ALA A 39 12.47 -46.81 -10.03
N CYS A 40 11.46 -46.84 -9.16
CA CYS A 40 10.26 -46.03 -9.36
C CYS A 40 10.73 -44.59 -9.64
N PRO A 41 10.34 -43.96 -10.77
CA PRO A 41 10.55 -42.54 -10.90
C PRO A 41 9.77 -41.88 -9.75
N PRO A 42 10.32 -40.86 -9.08
CA PRO A 42 9.52 -40.08 -8.16
C PRO A 42 8.30 -39.61 -8.94
N LEU A 43 7.12 -39.69 -8.33
CA LEU A 43 5.88 -39.13 -8.88
C LEU A 43 6.09 -37.61 -9.03
N ALA A 44 6.71 -37.22 -10.14
CA ALA A 44 6.67 -35.87 -10.63
C ALA A 44 5.21 -35.64 -11.01
N LEU A 45 4.51 -34.87 -10.18
CA LEU A 45 3.30 -34.18 -10.63
C LEU A 45 3.60 -33.65 -12.03
N PRO A 46 2.68 -33.80 -13.02
CA PRO A 46 2.91 -33.30 -14.36
C PRO A 46 3.32 -31.84 -14.26
N GLY A 47 4.61 -31.59 -14.38
CA GLY A 47 5.16 -30.24 -14.30
C GLY A 47 4.63 -29.57 -15.54
N LEU A 48 3.58 -28.78 -15.38
CA LEU A 48 3.04 -27.99 -16.48
C LEU A 48 4.12 -26.98 -16.86
N CYS A 49 4.95 -27.36 -17.83
CA CYS A 49 5.91 -26.50 -18.49
C CYS A 49 5.14 -25.57 -19.42
N PHE A 50 4.46 -24.59 -18.83
CA PHE A 50 3.86 -23.50 -19.59
C PHE A 50 4.96 -22.59 -20.12
N SER A 51 4.86 -22.19 -21.39
CA SER A 51 5.66 -21.09 -21.89
C SER A 51 5.25 -19.80 -21.18
N ALA A 52 6.16 -18.84 -21.05
CA ALA A 52 5.85 -17.56 -20.39
C ALA A 52 4.62 -16.88 -21.05
N ALA A 53 4.51 -16.94 -22.37
CA ALA A 53 3.35 -16.42 -23.11
C ALA A 53 2.02 -17.14 -22.77
N GLN A 54 2.04 -18.46 -22.56
CA GLN A 54 0.85 -19.20 -22.12
C GLN A 54 0.44 -18.78 -20.70
N VAL A 55 1.41 -18.58 -19.80
CA VAL A 55 1.14 -18.09 -18.44
C VAL A 55 0.50 -16.69 -18.48
N ALA A 56 1.01 -15.78 -19.31
CA ALA A 56 0.40 -14.45 -19.50
C ALA A 56 -1.05 -14.53 -19.97
N SER A 57 -1.32 -15.32 -21.01
CA SER A 57 -2.68 -15.46 -21.57
C SER A 57 -3.67 -16.06 -20.56
N VAL A 58 -3.23 -17.03 -19.75
CA VAL A 58 -4.05 -17.58 -18.66
C VAL A 58 -4.29 -16.54 -17.58
N CYS A 59 -3.28 -15.76 -17.19
CA CYS A 59 -3.42 -14.67 -16.21
C CYS A 59 -4.43 -13.60 -16.69
N GLU A 60 -4.36 -13.21 -17.97
CA GLU A 60 -5.28 -12.26 -18.58
C GLU A 60 -6.72 -12.77 -18.56
N THR A 61 -6.94 -14.00 -19.00
CA THR A 61 -8.28 -14.62 -19.03
C THR A 61 -8.88 -14.75 -17.62
N LEU A 62 -8.08 -15.18 -16.64
CA LEU A 62 -8.53 -15.31 -15.26
C LEU A 62 -8.80 -13.94 -14.60
N GLU A 63 -8.05 -12.91 -14.99
CA GLU A 63 -8.28 -11.55 -14.52
C GLU A 63 -9.56 -10.93 -15.12
N GLU A 64 -9.88 -11.21 -16.40
CA GLU A 64 -11.10 -10.76 -17.07
C GLU A 64 -12.36 -11.46 -16.56
N THR A 65 -12.27 -12.76 -16.30
CA THR A 65 -13.37 -13.54 -15.71
C THR A 65 -13.62 -13.19 -14.24
N GLY A 66 -12.65 -12.58 -13.55
CA GLY A 66 -12.77 -12.16 -12.16
C GLY A 66 -12.65 -13.30 -11.14
N ASP A 67 -12.21 -14.49 -11.56
CA ASP A 67 -12.00 -15.64 -10.67
C ASP A 67 -10.65 -15.54 -9.93
N ILE A 68 -10.63 -14.67 -8.92
CA ILE A 68 -9.40 -14.32 -8.19
C ILE A 68 -8.84 -15.49 -7.38
N GLU A 69 -9.70 -16.38 -6.86
CA GLU A 69 -9.23 -17.54 -6.11
C GLU A 69 -8.50 -18.53 -7.02
N ARG A 70 -9.05 -18.77 -8.21
CA ARG A 70 -8.38 -19.63 -9.20
C ARG A 70 -7.09 -19.00 -9.68
N LEU A 71 -7.06 -17.69 -9.88
CA LEU A 71 -5.84 -16.94 -10.20
C LEU A 71 -4.78 -17.09 -9.10
N ALA A 72 -5.17 -16.96 -7.82
CA ALA A 72 -4.25 -17.13 -6.69
C ALA A 72 -3.66 -18.54 -6.63
N ARG A 73 -4.51 -19.58 -6.78
CA ARG A 73 -4.04 -20.98 -6.81
C ARG A 73 -3.12 -21.24 -8.00
N PHE A 74 -3.44 -20.72 -9.18
CA PHE A 74 -2.61 -20.83 -10.37
C PHE A 74 -1.24 -20.19 -10.15
N LEU A 75 -1.19 -18.94 -9.66
CA LEU A 75 0.06 -18.23 -9.36
C LEU A 75 0.92 -18.95 -8.30
N TRP A 76 0.29 -19.63 -7.34
CA TRP A 76 0.98 -20.43 -6.33
C TRP A 76 1.53 -21.74 -6.91
N SER A 77 0.82 -22.34 -7.88
CA SER A 77 1.22 -23.58 -8.55
C SER A 77 2.33 -23.40 -9.60
N LEU A 78 2.66 -22.15 -9.97
CA LEU A 78 3.72 -21.89 -10.93
C LEU A 78 5.06 -22.43 -10.40
N PRO A 79 5.83 -23.18 -11.21
CA PRO A 79 7.03 -23.86 -10.76
C PRO A 79 8.05 -22.84 -10.20
N VAL A 80 8.31 -22.94 -8.89
CA VAL A 80 9.29 -22.12 -8.17
C VAL A 80 10.73 -22.58 -8.46
N ALA A 81 10.91 -23.78 -9.01
CA ALA A 81 12.19 -24.42 -9.21
C ALA A 81 12.63 -24.40 -10.68
N THR A 82 13.91 -24.05 -10.88
CA THR A 82 14.74 -24.20 -12.10
C THR A 82 14.65 -23.10 -13.16
N GLY A 83 15.63 -22.18 -13.15
CA GLY A 83 16.19 -21.46 -14.31
C GLY A 83 15.31 -20.45 -15.09
N GLY A 84 13.99 -20.62 -15.15
CA GLY A 84 13.06 -19.79 -15.91
C GLY A 84 12.24 -18.79 -15.10
N ARG A 85 12.55 -18.66 -13.79
CA ARG A 85 11.84 -17.76 -12.86
C ARG A 85 11.92 -16.30 -13.32
N ASP A 86 13.06 -15.90 -13.88
CA ASP A 86 13.28 -14.52 -14.29
C ASP A 86 12.37 -14.19 -15.49
N SER A 87 12.35 -15.04 -16.52
CA SER A 87 11.54 -14.77 -17.72
C SER A 87 10.03 -14.80 -17.50
N ILE A 88 9.51 -15.64 -16.59
CA ILE A 88 8.07 -15.69 -16.26
C ILE A 88 7.70 -14.57 -15.27
N SER A 89 8.57 -14.26 -14.31
CA SER A 89 8.34 -13.18 -13.35
C SER A 89 8.51 -11.79 -13.97
N GLU A 90 9.31 -11.66 -15.03
CA GLU A 90 9.46 -10.41 -15.78
C GLU A 90 8.22 -10.05 -16.58
N GLN A 91 7.34 -11.01 -16.87
CA GLN A 91 6.13 -10.72 -17.62
C GLN A 91 5.18 -9.81 -16.84
N GLU A 92 4.81 -8.71 -17.48
CA GLU A 92 3.90 -7.71 -16.91
C GLU A 92 2.57 -8.33 -16.48
N SER A 93 1.99 -9.21 -17.30
CA SER A 93 0.69 -9.85 -17.02
C SER A 93 0.72 -10.69 -15.74
N VAL A 94 1.85 -11.34 -15.43
CA VAL A 94 2.03 -12.10 -14.20
C VAL A 94 2.14 -11.18 -12.98
N GLN A 95 2.91 -10.09 -13.08
CA GLN A 95 3.03 -9.11 -12.00
C GLN A 95 1.71 -8.37 -11.73
N ARG A 96 0.98 -8.04 -12.79
CA ARG A 96 -0.36 -7.45 -12.69
C ARG A 96 -1.34 -8.42 -12.01
N ALA A 97 -1.35 -9.69 -12.41
CA ALA A 97 -2.18 -10.71 -11.76
C ALA A 97 -1.84 -10.87 -10.27
N ARG A 98 -0.54 -10.87 -9.91
CA ARG A 98 -0.10 -10.89 -8.51
C ARG A 98 -0.59 -9.66 -7.73
N ALA A 99 -0.50 -8.47 -8.32
CA ALA A 99 -1.02 -7.25 -7.72
C ALA A 99 -2.54 -7.33 -7.47
N VAL A 100 -3.30 -7.85 -8.45
CA VAL A 100 -4.76 -8.06 -8.30
C VAL A 100 -5.06 -9.03 -7.15
N VAL A 101 -4.37 -10.17 -7.08
CA VAL A 101 -4.55 -11.15 -6.00
C VAL A 101 -4.19 -10.52 -4.64
N ALA A 102 -3.09 -9.78 -4.54
CA ALA A 102 -2.70 -9.08 -3.32
C ALA A 102 -3.76 -8.06 -2.86
N TYR A 103 -4.40 -7.35 -3.80
CA TYR A 103 -5.48 -6.41 -3.52
C TYR A 103 -6.72 -7.09 -2.91
N HIS A 104 -7.15 -8.21 -3.50
CA HIS A 104 -8.34 -8.95 -3.05
C HIS A 104 -8.13 -9.73 -1.75
N THR A 105 -6.93 -10.27 -1.54
CA THR A 105 -6.55 -10.95 -0.28
C THR A 105 -6.35 -9.99 0.89
N GLY A 106 -6.26 -8.67 0.62
CA GLY A 106 -6.02 -7.65 1.64
C GLY A 106 -4.54 -7.49 2.03
N SER A 107 -3.64 -8.14 1.30
CA SER A 107 -2.19 -8.03 1.48
C SER A 107 -1.65 -6.76 0.81
N PHE A 108 -2.04 -5.59 1.31
CA PHE A 108 -1.68 -4.30 0.71
C PHE A 108 -0.16 -4.04 0.66
N ARG A 109 0.61 -4.57 1.62
CA ARG A 109 2.07 -4.44 1.63
C ARG A 109 2.72 -5.05 0.39
N GLU A 110 2.23 -6.21 -0.04
CA GLU A 110 2.73 -6.90 -1.23
C GLU A 110 2.31 -6.15 -2.50
N LEU A 111 1.07 -5.68 -2.55
CA LEU A 111 0.58 -4.82 -3.63
C LEU A 111 1.49 -3.60 -3.82
N TYR A 112 1.82 -2.87 -2.74
CA TYR A 112 2.70 -1.70 -2.83
C TYR A 112 4.09 -2.06 -3.33
N HIS A 113 4.65 -3.16 -2.83
CA HIS A 113 5.96 -3.64 -3.27
C HIS A 113 5.98 -3.93 -4.77
N ILE A 114 5.03 -4.71 -5.28
CA ILE A 114 4.95 -5.07 -6.71
C ILE A 114 4.82 -3.81 -7.58
N LEU A 115 3.96 -2.87 -7.16
CA LEU A 115 3.71 -1.63 -7.88
C LEU A 115 4.91 -0.69 -7.87
N GLU A 116 5.76 -0.71 -6.84
CA GLU A 116 6.96 0.14 -6.77
C GLU A 116 8.17 -0.46 -7.51
N THR A 117 8.24 -1.79 -7.64
CA THR A 117 9.41 -2.46 -8.23
C THR A 117 9.29 -2.68 -9.75
N HIS A 118 8.10 -3.01 -10.26
CA HIS A 118 7.91 -3.39 -11.66
C HIS A 118 7.35 -2.24 -12.50
N ARG A 119 7.76 -2.13 -13.76
CA ARG A 119 7.22 -1.15 -14.71
C ARG A 119 6.07 -1.77 -15.50
N PHE A 120 5.03 -0.98 -15.72
CA PHE A 120 3.81 -1.42 -16.38
C PHE A 120 3.55 -0.60 -17.65
N THR A 121 2.80 -1.16 -18.60
CA THR A 121 2.38 -0.46 -19.82
C THR A 121 1.24 0.51 -19.54
N ARG A 122 1.09 1.52 -20.41
CA ARG A 122 0.09 2.59 -20.25
C ARG A 122 -1.35 2.07 -20.20
N ALA A 123 -1.62 0.92 -20.82
CA ALA A 123 -2.95 0.30 -20.83
C ALA A 123 -3.36 -0.21 -19.44
N SER A 124 -2.43 -0.77 -18.66
CA SER A 124 -2.69 -1.31 -17.32
C SER A 124 -2.65 -0.25 -16.22
N HIS A 125 -1.99 0.90 -16.46
CA HIS A 125 -1.85 2.00 -15.49
C HIS A 125 -3.16 2.42 -14.84
N GLY A 126 -4.25 2.57 -15.60
CA GLY A 126 -5.54 3.01 -15.06
C GLY A 126 -6.06 2.08 -13.96
N LYS A 127 -5.97 0.76 -14.18
CA LYS A 127 -6.39 -0.26 -13.21
C LYS A 127 -5.48 -0.29 -11.99
N LEU A 128 -4.16 -0.23 -12.19
CA LEU A 128 -3.17 -0.26 -11.10
C LEU A 128 -3.24 0.99 -10.21
N GLN A 129 -3.43 2.16 -10.82
CA GLN A 129 -3.62 3.42 -10.10
C GLN A 129 -4.89 3.39 -9.23
N ALA A 130 -5.99 2.81 -9.76
CA ALA A 130 -7.22 2.62 -8.99
C ALA A 130 -6.97 1.73 -7.77
N MET A 131 -6.33 0.56 -7.95
CA MET A 131 -6.01 -0.35 -6.85
C MET A 131 -5.10 0.29 -5.80
N TRP A 132 -4.06 1.04 -6.21
CA TRP A 132 -3.17 1.77 -5.29
C TRP A 132 -3.95 2.74 -4.39
N LEU A 133 -4.82 3.56 -5.01
CA LEU A 133 -5.61 4.56 -4.30
C LEU A 133 -6.66 3.90 -3.40
N GLU A 134 -7.37 2.89 -3.89
CA GLU A 134 -8.39 2.16 -3.12
C GLU A 134 -7.79 1.42 -1.94
N ALA A 135 -6.65 0.75 -2.11
CA ALA A 135 -5.94 0.09 -1.04
C ALA A 135 -5.61 1.08 0.09
N HIS A 136 -5.03 2.24 -0.24
CA HIS A 136 -4.75 3.26 0.75
C HIS A 136 -6.00 3.90 1.36
N TYR A 137 -7.11 4.02 0.62
CA TYR A 137 -8.37 4.45 1.21
C TYR A 137 -8.90 3.42 2.21
N ARG A 138 -8.90 2.12 1.87
CA ARG A 138 -9.33 1.04 2.76
C ARG A 138 -8.51 1.03 4.05
N GLU A 139 -7.19 1.14 3.96
CA GLU A 139 -6.33 1.24 5.14
C GLU A 139 -6.66 2.48 5.99
N ALA A 140 -6.86 3.63 5.34
CA ALA A 140 -7.21 4.88 6.04
C ALA A 140 -8.61 4.83 6.68
N GLU A 141 -9.58 4.18 6.04
CA GLU A 141 -10.94 3.98 6.55
C GLU A 141 -10.92 3.06 7.77
N LYS A 142 -10.16 1.96 7.70
CA LYS A 142 -9.97 1.02 8.81
C LYS A 142 -9.32 1.70 10.02
N LEU A 143 -8.29 2.53 9.80
CA LEU A 143 -7.63 3.29 10.87
C LEU A 143 -8.52 4.36 11.50
N ARG A 144 -9.46 4.93 10.74
CA ARG A 144 -10.35 6.01 11.22
C ARG A 144 -11.68 5.50 11.78
N GLY A 145 -12.09 4.28 11.42
CA GLY A 145 -13.38 3.70 11.81
C GLY A 145 -14.59 4.40 11.19
N ARG A 146 -14.41 5.20 10.13
CA ARG A 146 -15.47 5.96 9.46
C ARG A 146 -15.18 6.07 7.95
N PRO A 147 -16.21 6.20 7.09
CA PRO A 147 -16.00 6.37 5.66
C PRO A 147 -15.22 7.65 5.34
N LEU A 148 -14.35 7.58 4.33
CA LEU A 148 -13.45 8.68 3.99
C LEU A 148 -14.15 9.79 3.19
N GLY A 149 -14.18 11.01 3.74
CA GLY A 149 -14.68 12.19 3.04
C GLY A 149 -13.71 12.72 1.97
N PRO A 150 -14.15 13.64 1.09
CA PRO A 150 -13.31 14.18 0.00
C PRO A 150 -11.97 14.79 0.48
N VAL A 151 -11.98 15.48 1.62
CA VAL A 151 -10.78 16.08 2.21
C VAL A 151 -9.80 15.01 2.71
N ASP A 152 -10.29 13.94 3.29
CA ASP A 152 -9.47 12.85 3.78
C ASP A 152 -8.88 12.05 2.61
N LYS A 153 -9.67 11.79 1.55
CA LYS A 153 -9.16 11.21 0.29
C LYS A 153 -8.05 12.07 -0.33
N TYR A 154 -8.20 13.39 -0.33
CA TYR A 154 -7.13 14.30 -0.77
C TYR A 154 -5.86 14.17 0.09
N ARG A 155 -6.00 14.09 1.41
CA ARG A 155 -4.85 13.90 2.33
C ARG A 155 -4.13 12.59 2.06
N VAL A 156 -4.86 11.50 1.78
CA VAL A 156 -4.29 10.20 1.43
C VAL A 156 -3.48 10.29 0.14
N ARG A 157 -4.06 10.83 -0.96
CA ARG A 157 -3.36 11.02 -2.25
C ARG A 157 -2.09 11.86 -2.11
N LYS A 158 -2.11 12.86 -1.21
CA LYS A 158 -0.96 13.71 -0.96
C LYS A 158 0.12 13.02 -0.13
N LYS A 159 -0.27 12.15 0.81
CA LYS A 159 0.66 11.39 1.65
C LYS A 159 1.31 10.24 0.88
N PHE A 160 0.55 9.60 0.00
CA PHE A 160 0.96 8.46 -0.80
C PHE A 160 0.77 8.79 -2.30
N PRO A 161 1.71 9.56 -2.90
CA PRO A 161 1.65 9.85 -4.33
C PRO A 161 1.81 8.56 -5.15
N LEU A 162 1.29 8.56 -6.37
CA LEU A 162 1.44 7.43 -7.28
C LEU A 162 2.93 7.17 -7.59
N PRO A 163 3.39 5.92 -7.55
CA PRO A 163 4.77 5.59 -7.89
C PRO A 163 5.05 5.79 -9.39
N ARG A 164 6.30 6.11 -9.73
CA ARG A 164 6.74 6.45 -11.11
C ARG A 164 6.63 5.28 -12.11
N THR A 165 6.47 4.08 -11.59
CA THR A 165 6.27 2.82 -12.32
C THR A 165 4.90 2.71 -12.99
N ILE A 166 3.87 3.34 -12.39
CA ILE A 166 2.49 3.36 -12.88
C ILE A 166 2.01 4.77 -13.23
N TRP A 167 2.91 5.75 -13.25
CA TRP A 167 2.61 7.16 -13.49
C TRP A 167 3.77 7.87 -14.21
N ASP A 168 3.48 8.49 -15.35
CA ASP A 168 4.47 9.19 -16.21
C ASP A 168 5.04 10.48 -15.60
N GLY A 169 4.60 10.87 -14.40
CA GLY A 169 5.21 11.97 -13.66
C GLY A 169 4.71 13.35 -14.03
N GLU A 170 3.64 13.50 -14.83
CA GLU A 170 3.05 14.81 -15.11
C GLU A 170 2.36 15.36 -13.85
N GLN A 171 3.14 15.96 -12.96
CA GLN A 171 2.63 16.62 -11.77
C GLN A 171 1.94 17.93 -12.18
N LYS A 172 0.61 17.93 -12.16
CA LYS A 172 -0.15 19.18 -12.11
C LYS A 172 0.11 19.84 -10.77
N THR A 173 1.07 20.77 -10.74
CA THR A 173 1.24 21.66 -9.60
C THR A 173 -0.02 22.51 -9.49
N HIS A 174 -0.86 22.20 -8.50
CA HIS A 174 -2.05 22.98 -8.18
C HIS A 174 -1.73 24.31 -7.45
N CYS A 175 -0.46 24.71 -7.43
CA CYS A 175 -0.10 26.04 -6.96
C CYS A 175 -0.29 27.04 -8.10
N PHE A 176 -0.70 28.26 -7.77
CA PHE A 176 -0.71 29.36 -8.73
C PHE A 176 0.71 29.61 -9.28
N LYS A 177 0.80 30.25 -10.45
CA LYS A 177 2.08 30.67 -11.04
C LYS A 177 2.86 31.54 -10.04
N GLU A 178 4.18 31.51 -10.12
CA GLU A 178 5.04 32.19 -9.14
C GLU A 178 4.79 33.70 -9.10
N ARG A 179 4.55 34.34 -10.25
CA ARG A 179 4.13 35.74 -10.34
C ARG A 179 2.89 36.04 -9.49
N THR A 180 1.82 35.25 -9.66
CA THR A 180 0.59 35.36 -8.87
C THR A 180 0.83 35.12 -7.38
N ARG A 181 1.66 34.14 -7.03
CA ARG A 181 2.03 33.84 -5.63
C ARG A 181 2.84 34.96 -4.99
N GLY A 182 3.69 35.65 -5.75
CA GLY A 182 4.46 36.80 -5.31
C GLY A 182 3.53 37.94 -4.92
N LEU A 183 2.63 38.34 -5.83
CA LEU A 183 1.68 39.43 -5.60
C LEU A 183 0.78 39.18 -4.37
N LEU A 184 0.26 37.96 -4.21
CA LEU A 184 -0.54 37.61 -3.04
C LEU A 184 0.25 37.66 -1.72
N ARG A 185 1.55 37.32 -1.74
CA ARG A 185 2.42 37.39 -0.55
C ARG A 185 2.73 38.82 -0.15
N GLU A 186 3.03 39.68 -1.12
CA GLU A 186 3.28 41.10 -0.89
C GLU A 186 2.07 41.78 -0.24
N TRP A 187 0.88 41.60 -0.83
CA TRP A 187 -0.36 42.11 -0.27
C TRP A 187 -0.67 41.56 1.12
N TYR A 188 -0.35 40.30 1.39
CA TYR A 188 -0.57 39.70 2.70
C TYR A 188 0.25 40.35 3.82
N LEU A 189 1.45 40.84 3.51
CA LEU A 189 2.27 41.56 4.50
C LEU A 189 1.67 42.92 4.85
N GLN A 190 0.98 43.56 3.91
CA GLN A 190 0.31 44.84 4.12
C GLN A 190 -1.03 44.65 4.86
N ASP A 191 -1.89 43.75 4.38
CA ASP A 191 -3.20 43.48 4.96
C ASP A 191 -3.55 41.99 4.90
N PRO A 192 -3.43 41.24 6.02
CA PRO A 192 -3.82 39.84 6.09
C PRO A 192 -5.33 39.59 5.99
N TYR A 193 -6.19 40.62 6.10
CA TYR A 193 -7.65 40.53 6.14
C TYR A 193 -8.33 41.46 5.13
N PRO A 194 -8.10 41.27 3.82
CA PRO A 194 -8.65 42.15 2.79
C PRO A 194 -10.18 42.13 2.76
N ASN A 195 -10.77 43.31 2.62
CA ASN A 195 -12.22 43.49 2.45
C ASN A 195 -12.73 42.94 1.10
N PRO A 196 -14.06 42.76 0.90
CA PRO A 196 -14.61 42.20 -0.34
C PRO A 196 -14.28 42.99 -1.62
N GLY A 197 -14.14 44.31 -1.54
CA GLY A 197 -13.70 45.15 -2.66
C GLY A 197 -12.25 44.83 -3.04
N LYS A 198 -11.37 44.80 -2.04
CA LYS A 198 -9.95 44.52 -2.23
C LYS A 198 -9.70 43.10 -2.76
N LYS A 199 -10.50 42.13 -2.35
CA LYS A 199 -10.47 40.77 -2.92
C LYS A 199 -10.79 40.74 -4.41
N ARG A 200 -11.72 41.59 -4.88
CA ARG A 200 -12.06 41.70 -6.32
C ARG A 200 -10.94 42.36 -7.10
N GLU A 201 -10.32 43.41 -6.56
CA GLU A 201 -9.13 44.03 -7.17
C GLU A 201 -7.98 43.03 -7.29
N LEU A 202 -7.69 42.28 -6.23
CA LEU A 202 -6.66 41.24 -6.24
C LEU A 202 -6.98 40.12 -7.23
N ALA A 203 -8.24 39.71 -7.32
CA ALA A 203 -8.70 38.74 -8.31
C ALA A 203 -8.41 39.23 -9.74
N HIS A 204 -8.75 40.49 -10.05
CA HIS A 204 -8.46 41.11 -11.34
C HIS A 204 -6.94 41.19 -11.62
N ALA A 205 -6.15 41.65 -10.65
CA ALA A 205 -4.69 41.79 -10.79
C ALA A 205 -3.96 40.44 -10.92
N THR A 206 -4.51 39.36 -10.35
CA THR A 206 -3.88 38.03 -10.34
C THR A 206 -4.41 37.08 -11.41
N GLY A 207 -5.51 37.42 -12.08
CA GLY A 207 -6.25 36.53 -12.97
C GLY A 207 -6.90 35.35 -12.24
N LEU A 208 -7.20 35.50 -10.95
CA LEU A 208 -7.87 34.49 -10.11
C LEU A 208 -9.32 34.87 -9.85
N THR A 209 -10.13 33.92 -9.37
CA THR A 209 -11.46 34.26 -8.88
C THR A 209 -11.41 34.86 -7.47
N PRO A 210 -12.35 35.74 -7.09
CA PRO A 210 -12.42 36.29 -5.73
C PRO A 210 -12.45 35.21 -4.64
N THR A 211 -13.07 34.06 -4.93
CA THR A 211 -13.10 32.89 -4.05
C THR A 211 -11.72 32.25 -3.89
N GLN A 212 -10.95 32.10 -4.97
CA GLN A 212 -9.58 31.58 -4.92
C GLN A 212 -8.67 32.48 -4.08
N VAL A 213 -8.77 33.80 -4.25
CA VAL A 213 -8.05 34.78 -3.44
C VAL A 213 -8.48 34.66 -1.98
N GLY A 214 -9.78 34.65 -1.70
CA GLY A 214 -10.31 34.49 -0.33
C GLY A 214 -9.80 33.21 0.36
N ASN A 215 -9.80 32.09 -0.37
CA ASN A 215 -9.27 30.81 0.11
C ASN A 215 -7.76 30.86 0.34
N TRP A 216 -7.00 31.53 -0.52
CA TRP A 216 -5.57 31.68 -0.35
C TRP A 216 -5.22 32.41 0.96
N PHE A 217 -5.87 33.55 1.22
CA PHE A 217 -5.66 34.33 2.46
C PHE A 217 -6.08 33.54 3.70
N LYS A 218 -7.23 32.86 3.66
CA LYS A 218 -7.68 31.96 4.74
C LYS A 218 -6.64 30.86 5.03
N ASN A 219 -6.18 30.17 3.98
CA ASN A 219 -5.20 29.09 4.09
C ASN A 219 -3.82 29.59 4.53
N ARG A 220 -3.44 30.82 4.17
CA ARG A 220 -2.19 31.44 4.64
C ARG A 220 -2.25 31.70 6.15
N ARG A 221 -3.31 32.36 6.65
CA ARG A 221 -3.50 32.60 8.09
C ARG A 221 -3.55 31.32 8.91
N GLN A 222 -4.16 30.25 8.37
CA GLN A 222 -4.17 28.94 9.03
C GLN A 222 -2.76 28.35 9.18
N ARG A 223 -1.92 28.46 8.14
CA ARG A 223 -0.52 27.99 8.19
C ARG A 223 0.31 28.79 9.17
N ASP A 224 0.13 30.11 9.23
CA ASP A 224 0.86 30.97 10.15
C ASP A 224 0.51 30.66 11.62
N ARG A 225 -0.78 30.46 11.93
CA ARG A 225 -1.19 30.02 13.28
C ARG A 225 -0.64 28.65 13.65
N ALA A 226 -0.65 27.69 12.73
CA ALA A 226 -0.08 26.37 12.97
C ALA A 226 1.43 26.42 13.21
N ALA A 227 2.15 27.27 12.45
CA ALA A 227 3.57 27.50 12.64
C ALA A 227 3.87 28.17 14.00
N ALA A 228 3.08 29.19 14.38
CA ALA A 228 3.20 29.85 15.68
C ALA A 228 2.96 28.87 16.85
N ALA A 229 1.94 28.02 16.76
CA ALA A 229 1.67 26.98 17.75
C ALA A 229 2.84 25.99 17.88
N LYS A 230 3.39 25.51 16.75
CA LYS A 230 4.55 24.60 16.74
C LYS A 230 5.79 25.25 17.36
N ASN A 231 6.04 26.53 17.05
CA ASN A 231 7.17 27.27 17.60
C ASN A 231 7.01 27.49 19.11
N ARG A 232 5.79 27.76 19.58
CA ARG A 232 5.49 27.85 21.02
C ARG A 232 5.75 26.51 21.73
N SER A 233 5.29 25.39 21.18
CA SER A 233 5.57 24.06 21.75
C SER A 233 7.06 23.75 21.81
N LYS A 234 7.83 24.11 20.77
CA LYS A 234 9.29 23.95 20.77
C LYS A 234 9.97 24.79 21.86
N LEU A 235 9.53 26.03 22.04
CA LEU A 235 10.06 26.91 23.08
C LEU A 235 9.77 26.34 24.47
N VAL A 236 8.55 25.85 24.71
CA VAL A 236 8.18 25.19 25.98
C VAL A 236 9.04 23.95 26.25
N LEU A 237 9.33 23.12 25.24
CA LEU A 237 10.23 21.98 25.40
C LEU A 237 11.67 22.42 25.70
N TYR A 238 12.14 23.48 25.07
CA TYR A 238 13.46 24.04 25.33
C TYR A 238 13.56 24.61 26.76
N THR A 239 12.54 25.35 27.23
CA THR A 239 12.52 25.90 28.59
C THR A 239 12.40 24.80 29.64
N LEU A 240 11.55 23.79 29.43
CA LEU A 240 11.47 22.63 30.33
C LEU A 240 12.79 21.85 30.39
N GLY A 241 13.50 21.72 29.26
CA GLY A 241 14.83 21.13 29.21
C GLY A 241 15.91 21.95 29.94
N GLN A 242 15.80 23.29 29.91
CA GLN A 242 16.68 24.19 30.66
C GLN A 242 16.37 24.15 32.17
N ASP A 243 15.11 24.08 32.58
CA ASP A 243 14.71 23.97 33.98
C ASP A 243 15.12 22.63 34.60
N GLN A 244 15.04 21.52 33.83
CA GLN A 244 15.60 20.22 34.23
C GLN A 244 17.11 20.31 34.47
N LYS A 245 17.86 20.96 33.57
CA LYS A 245 19.31 21.17 33.75
C LYS A 245 19.64 22.05 34.94
N LYS A 246 18.88 23.13 35.16
CA LYS A 246 19.05 24.00 36.34
C LYS A 246 18.75 23.26 37.65
N ARG A 247 17.68 22.45 37.68
CA ARG A 247 17.35 21.60 38.84
C ARG A 247 18.40 20.54 39.10
N ALA A 248 18.93 19.89 38.05
CA ALA A 248 20.04 18.95 38.18
C ALA A 248 21.31 19.64 38.71
N PHE A 249 21.63 20.84 38.23
CA PHE A 249 22.77 21.61 38.71
C PHE A 249 22.61 22.05 40.18
N LEU A 250 21.43 22.54 40.56
CA LEU A 250 21.09 22.86 41.95
C LEU A 250 21.17 21.63 42.85
N PHE A 251 20.66 20.48 42.40
CA PHE A 251 20.76 19.24 43.15
C PHE A 251 22.22 18.79 43.35
N TYR A 252 23.06 18.91 42.30
CA TYR A 252 24.48 18.60 42.36
C TYR A 252 25.24 19.55 43.29
N SER A 253 24.91 20.84 43.26
CA SER A 253 25.52 21.85 44.13
C SER A 253 25.14 21.63 45.60
N VAL A 254 23.86 21.37 45.90
CA VAL A 254 23.38 21.14 47.27
C VAL A 254 23.92 19.83 47.84
N THR A 255 24.02 18.77 47.04
CA THR A 255 24.65 17.50 47.48
C THR A 255 26.14 17.64 47.74
N LEU A 256 26.89 18.36 46.89
CA LEU A 256 28.31 18.66 47.14
C LEU A 256 28.52 19.47 48.43
N GLN A 257 27.64 20.44 48.70
CA GLN A 257 27.70 21.24 49.92
C GLN A 257 27.43 20.40 51.18
N TYR A 258 26.52 19.42 51.09
CA TYR A 258 26.24 18.48 52.19
C TYR A 258 27.37 17.48 52.44
N ILE A 259 28.08 17.02 51.40
CA ILE A 259 29.22 16.10 51.53
C ILE A 259 30.43 16.78 52.17
N THR A 260 30.58 18.11 52.02
CA THR A 260 31.74 18.85 52.54
C THR A 260 31.59 19.23 54.03
N ILE A 261 30.40 19.04 54.62
CA ILE A 261 30.08 19.45 56.01
C ILE A 261 30.12 18.25 57.00
N ILE A 262 30.36 17.03 56.51
CA ILE A 262 30.59 15.81 57.33
C ILE A 262 32.09 15.52 57.39
#